data_AF-F2E175-F1
#
_entry.id   AF-F2E175-F1
#
_cell.length_a   1.000
_cell.length_b   1.000
_cell.length_c   1.000
_cell.angle_alpha   90.00
_cell.angle_beta   90.00
_cell.angle_gamma   90.00
#
_symmetry.space_group_name_H-M   'P 1'
#
loop_
_entity.id
_entity.type
_entity.pdbx_description
1 polymer ?
#
loop_
_entity_poly.entity_id
_entity_poly.type
_entity_poly.pdbx_seq_one_letter_code
_entity_poly.pdbx_strand_id
1 'polypeptide(L)'
;ETLRHLEDNLDDWLDEQLENYLDDDYLVFDCPGQIELFTHVPVLRNFVEYLKRKNFTVCAVYLLDSQFVSDVTKYISGCMASLSAMIQLELPHINILSKMDLVSNKKDVEDYLNPEAQVLLSQLNRQMAPRFHKLNKALAELVDDYNMVNFIPLDLRKESSIEYVLSNIDNCIQYGEDADVKVRDFIPEEED
;
A
#
# COMPACT_ATOMS: atom_id res chain seq x y z
N GLU A 1 12.28 -8.15 22.63
CA GLU A 1 12.33 -7.25 23.80
C GLU A 1 11.99 -5.81 23.41
N THR A 2 12.55 -5.28 22.32
CA THR A 2 12.31 -3.90 21.84
C THR A 2 10.86 -3.58 21.45
N LEU A 3 10.15 -4.48 20.76
CA LEU A 3 8.76 -4.24 20.31
C LEU A 3 7.72 -4.22 21.45
N ARG A 4 7.91 -5.05 22.50
CA ARG A 4 7.02 -5.02 23.68
C ARG A 4 7.28 -3.80 24.55
N HIS A 5 8.53 -3.36 24.65
CA HIS A 5 8.86 -2.16 25.41
C HIS A 5 8.38 -0.87 24.72
N LEU A 6 8.35 -0.89 23.37
CA LEU A 6 7.65 0.10 22.56
C LEU A 6 6.15 0.07 22.87
N GLU A 7 5.49 -1.08 22.92
CA GLU A 7 4.05 -1.18 23.19
C GLU A 7 3.63 -0.55 24.55
N ASP A 8 4.43 -0.73 25.60
CA ASP A 8 4.12 -0.22 26.95
C ASP A 8 4.39 1.29 27.13
N ASN A 9 5.19 1.92 26.27
CA ASN A 9 5.52 3.36 26.34
C ASN A 9 5.26 4.08 25.01
N LEU A 10 4.50 3.44 24.11
CA LEU A 10 4.33 3.91 22.74
C LEU A 10 3.66 5.26 22.75
N ASP A 11 2.59 5.38 23.54
CA ASP A 11 1.71 6.52 23.58
C ASP A 11 2.47 7.78 24.05
N ASP A 12 3.16 7.69 25.20
CA ASP A 12 3.90 8.82 25.77
C ASP A 12 5.07 9.26 24.87
N TRP A 13 5.87 8.31 24.38
CA TRP A 13 7.01 8.65 23.52
C TRP A 13 6.55 9.19 22.16
N LEU A 14 5.53 8.58 21.56
CA LEU A 14 5.02 8.98 20.26
C LEU A 14 4.30 10.32 20.34
N ASP A 15 3.60 10.62 21.44
CA ASP A 15 3.03 11.94 21.67
C ASP A 15 4.10 13.04 21.72
N GLU A 16 5.18 12.84 22.48
CA GLU A 16 6.29 13.80 22.51
C GLU A 16 6.91 14.01 21.12
N GLN A 17 7.00 12.97 20.30
CA GLN A 17 7.48 13.11 18.93
C GLN A 17 6.46 13.83 18.04
N LEU A 18 5.17 13.59 18.24
CA LEU A 18 4.10 14.14 17.40
C LEU A 18 3.72 15.58 17.75
N GLU A 19 3.99 16.05 18.97
CA GLU A 19 3.61 17.38 19.48
C GLU A 19 4.09 18.57 18.63
N ASN A 20 5.13 18.39 17.81
CA ASN A 20 5.72 19.48 17.01
C ASN A 20 5.26 19.50 15.54
N TYR A 21 4.44 18.54 15.11
CA TYR A 21 3.93 18.52 13.73
C TYR A 21 2.59 19.23 13.62
N LEU A 22 2.38 19.92 12.51
CA LEU A 22 1.17 20.67 12.20
C LEU A 22 0.13 19.76 11.52
N ASP A 23 -1.13 20.22 11.51
CA ASP A 23 -2.25 19.50 10.89
C ASP A 23 -2.06 19.22 9.37
N ASP A 24 -1.19 19.97 8.70
CA ASP A 24 -0.90 19.84 7.25
C ASP A 24 0.45 19.14 6.97
N ASP A 25 1.09 18.52 7.96
CA ASP A 25 2.38 17.86 7.75
C ASP A 25 2.25 16.45 7.17
N TYR A 26 3.11 16.12 6.21
CA TYR A 26 3.19 14.78 5.62
C TYR A 26 4.19 13.90 6.41
N LEU A 27 3.67 12.95 7.19
CA LEU A 27 4.48 12.06 8.03
C LEU A 27 4.76 10.72 7.34
N VAL A 28 6.04 10.34 7.28
CA VAL A 28 6.49 9.04 6.74
C VAL A 28 7.10 8.20 7.85
N PHE A 29 6.51 7.04 8.11
CA PHE A 29 7.01 6.08 9.09
C PHE A 29 7.71 4.91 8.39
N ASP A 30 9.01 4.77 8.63
CA ASP A 30 9.76 3.62 8.14
C ASP A 30 9.49 2.39 9.02
N CYS A 31 8.81 1.41 8.46
CA CYS A 31 8.44 0.19 9.16
C CYS A 31 9.54 -0.86 9.03
N PRO A 32 9.77 -1.70 10.05
CA PRO A 32 10.76 -2.77 9.96
C PRO A 32 10.40 -3.75 8.84
N GLY A 33 11.34 -4.00 7.92
CA GLY A 33 11.09 -4.71 6.65
C GLY A 33 10.85 -6.23 6.74
N GLN A 34 10.64 -6.79 7.93
CA GLN A 34 10.37 -8.21 8.10
C GLN A 34 8.86 -8.46 8.09
N ILE A 35 8.36 -9.18 7.08
CA ILE A 35 6.93 -9.51 6.93
C ILE A 35 6.36 -10.24 8.16
N GLU A 36 7.20 -10.97 8.90
CA GLU A 36 6.85 -11.72 10.11
C GLU A 36 6.44 -10.81 11.29
N LEU A 37 6.87 -9.56 11.28
CA LEU A 37 6.44 -8.55 12.26
C LEU A 37 4.99 -8.13 12.03
N PHE A 38 4.50 -8.33 10.81
CA PHE A 38 3.11 -8.19 10.41
C PHE A 38 2.37 -9.53 10.49
N THR A 39 2.77 -10.52 11.28
CA THR A 39 1.98 -11.75 11.46
C THR A 39 1.88 -12.22 12.90
N HIS A 40 2.87 -11.91 13.74
CA HIS A 40 2.96 -12.48 15.09
C HIS A 40 2.74 -11.51 16.25
N VAL A 41 2.78 -10.19 16.03
CA VAL A 41 2.58 -9.21 17.10
C VAL A 41 1.72 -8.05 16.59
N PRO A 42 0.61 -7.68 17.27
CA PRO A 42 -0.28 -6.60 16.83
C PRO A 42 0.31 -5.19 16.98
N VAL A 43 1.62 -5.04 17.24
CA VAL A 43 2.26 -3.74 17.49
C VAL A 43 1.98 -2.73 16.38
N LEU A 44 2.12 -3.13 15.11
CA LEU A 44 1.84 -2.25 13.97
C LEU A 44 0.37 -1.87 13.87
N ARG A 45 -0.54 -2.79 14.17
CA ARG A 45 -1.98 -2.51 14.22
C ARG A 45 -2.30 -1.53 15.34
N ASN A 46 -1.77 -1.75 16.54
CA ASN A 46 -1.97 -0.88 17.70
C ASN A 46 -1.42 0.53 17.41
N PHE A 47 -0.25 0.62 16.78
CA PHE A 47 0.35 1.88 16.32
C PHE A 47 -0.55 2.61 15.31
N VAL A 48 -1.08 1.90 14.32
CA VAL A 48 -2.03 2.48 13.34
C VAL A 48 -3.31 2.96 14.02
N GLU A 49 -3.88 2.16 14.92
CA GLU A 49 -5.08 2.51 15.70
C GLU A 49 -4.82 3.72 16.61
N TYR A 50 -3.61 3.87 17.11
CA TYR A 50 -3.17 5.05 17.86
C TYR A 50 -3.16 6.30 16.99
N LEU A 51 -2.51 6.25 15.83
CA LEU A 51 -2.48 7.38 14.88
C LEU A 51 -3.89 7.78 14.44
N LYS A 52 -4.76 6.82 14.12
CA LYS A 52 -6.17 7.09 13.79
C LYS A 52 -6.91 7.79 14.94
N ARG A 53 -6.63 7.43 16.21
CA ARG A 53 -7.22 8.09 17.40
C ARG A 53 -6.74 9.52 17.59
N LYS A 54 -5.57 9.87 17.06
CA LYS A 54 -5.00 11.22 17.02
C LYS A 54 -5.40 11.99 15.75
N ASN A 55 -6.44 11.53 15.05
CA ASN A 55 -7.00 12.16 13.85
C ASN A 55 -6.08 12.14 12.60
N PHE A 56 -5.07 11.27 12.54
CA PHE A 56 -4.30 11.09 11.32
C PHE A 56 -5.08 10.24 10.28
N THR A 57 -5.06 10.68 9.03
CA THR A 57 -5.43 9.84 7.89
C THR A 57 -4.23 8.99 7.50
N VAL A 58 -4.34 7.68 7.66
CA VAL A 58 -3.23 6.74 7.48
C VAL A 58 -3.48 5.86 6.27
N CYS A 59 -2.47 5.70 5.43
CA CYS A 59 -2.39 4.64 4.43
C CYS A 59 -1.09 3.84 4.60
N ALA A 60 -1.06 2.62 4.08
CA ALA A 60 0.15 1.82 4.02
C ALA A 60 0.73 1.81 2.60
N VAL A 61 2.02 2.07 2.47
CA VAL A 61 2.74 1.95 1.19
C VAL A 61 3.47 0.62 1.16
N TYR A 62 2.97 -0.33 0.38
CA TYR A 62 3.54 -1.68 0.30
C TYR A 62 4.54 -1.77 -0.86
N LEU A 63 5.83 -1.86 -0.55
CA LEU A 63 6.89 -1.95 -1.54
C LEU A 63 7.23 -3.42 -1.85
N LEU A 64 6.98 -3.85 -3.08
CA LEU A 64 7.49 -5.10 -3.63
C LEU A 64 8.67 -4.80 -4.55
N ASP A 65 9.75 -5.55 -4.48
CA ASP A 65 10.89 -5.36 -5.38
C ASP A 65 10.59 -6.02 -6.74
N SER A 66 10.73 -5.25 -7.83
CA SER A 66 10.45 -5.66 -9.21
C SER A 66 11.18 -6.94 -9.64
N GLN A 67 12.35 -7.24 -9.08
CA GLN A 67 13.08 -8.47 -9.39
C GLN A 67 12.37 -9.73 -8.90
N PHE A 68 11.45 -9.59 -7.93
CA PHE A 68 10.61 -10.67 -7.44
C PHE A 68 9.34 -10.85 -8.27
N VAL A 69 9.12 -10.08 -9.33
CA VAL A 69 7.94 -10.19 -10.22
C VAL A 69 8.38 -10.58 -11.63
N SER A 70 9.30 -11.54 -11.72
CA SER A 70 9.83 -12.03 -13.00
C SER A 70 8.99 -13.16 -13.63
N ASP A 71 8.10 -13.78 -12.85
CA ASP A 71 7.25 -14.88 -13.30
C ASP A 71 5.93 -14.90 -12.52
N VAL A 72 4.93 -15.57 -13.11
CA VAL A 72 3.56 -15.59 -12.59
C VAL A 72 3.46 -16.18 -11.18
N THR A 73 4.30 -17.16 -10.83
CA THR A 73 4.22 -17.79 -9.51
C THR A 73 4.71 -16.82 -8.44
N LYS A 74 5.78 -16.08 -8.71
CA LYS A 74 6.26 -15.04 -7.81
C LYS A 74 5.34 -13.84 -7.75
N TYR A 75 4.76 -13.42 -8.89
CA TYR A 75 3.75 -12.36 -8.92
C TYR A 75 2.57 -12.69 -7.99
N ILE A 76 1.97 -13.88 -8.15
CA ILE A 76 0.88 -14.34 -7.28
C ILE A 76 1.31 -14.35 -5.81
N SER A 77 2.53 -14.82 -5.52
CA SER A 77 3.06 -14.82 -4.15
C SER A 77 3.16 -13.40 -3.56
N GLY A 78 3.59 -12.43 -4.37
CA GLY A 78 3.60 -11.01 -4.01
C GLY A 78 2.20 -10.46 -3.75
N CYS A 79 1.21 -10.82 -4.58
CA CYS A 79 -0.18 -10.44 -4.37
C CYS A 79 -0.74 -11.00 -3.06
N MET A 80 -0.48 -12.28 -2.77
CA MET A 80 -0.94 -12.90 -1.53
C MET A 80 -0.30 -12.26 -0.30
N ALA A 81 0.98 -11.92 -0.36
CA ALA A 81 1.68 -11.22 0.71
C ALA A 81 1.09 -9.82 0.98
N SER A 82 0.83 -9.06 -0.10
CA SER A 82 0.16 -7.76 0.00
C SER A 82 -1.24 -7.87 0.60
N LEU A 83 -2.07 -8.79 0.11
CA LEU A 83 -3.42 -9.02 0.64
C LEU A 83 -3.39 -9.43 2.13
N SER A 84 -2.44 -10.27 2.52
CA SER A 84 -2.27 -10.64 3.92
C SER A 84 -1.95 -9.42 4.78
N ALA A 85 -1.09 -8.51 4.30
CA ALA A 85 -0.76 -7.27 5.01
C ALA A 85 -1.98 -6.33 5.11
N MET A 86 -2.76 -6.19 4.02
CA MET A 86 -4.01 -5.41 4.02
C MET A 86 -5.00 -5.90 5.07
N ILE A 87 -5.22 -7.22 5.14
CA ILE A 87 -6.13 -7.83 6.11
C ILE A 87 -5.65 -7.60 7.53
N GLN A 88 -4.33 -7.66 7.77
CA GLN A 88 -3.78 -7.49 9.11
C GLN A 88 -3.81 -6.04 9.61
N LEU A 89 -3.47 -5.09 8.74
CA LEU A 89 -3.38 -3.67 9.12
C LEU A 89 -4.73 -2.96 9.06
N GLU A 90 -5.70 -3.49 8.32
CA GLU A 90 -7.02 -2.87 8.12
C GLU A 90 -6.89 -1.40 7.67
N LEU A 91 -6.02 -1.20 6.67
CA LEU A 91 -5.68 0.09 6.08
C LEU A 91 -5.86 0.05 4.56
N PRO A 92 -6.09 1.22 3.93
CA PRO A 92 -5.91 1.33 2.50
C PRO A 92 -4.41 1.17 2.17
N HIS A 93 -4.12 0.38 1.15
CA HIS A 93 -2.75 0.07 0.73
C HIS A 93 -2.49 0.60 -0.67
N ILE A 94 -1.36 1.29 -0.83
CA ILE A 94 -0.78 1.62 -2.13
C ILE A 94 0.33 0.60 -2.40
N ASN A 95 0.08 -0.34 -3.31
CA ASN A 95 1.09 -1.33 -3.69
C ASN A 95 1.99 -0.74 -4.76
N ILE A 96 3.29 -0.80 -4.52
CA ILE A 96 4.31 -0.24 -5.41
C ILE A 96 5.28 -1.33 -5.80
N LEU A 97 5.58 -1.40 -7.09
CA LEU A 97 6.68 -2.18 -7.60
C LEU A 97 7.93 -1.30 -7.65
N SER A 98 8.81 -1.48 -6.67
CA SER A 98 10.03 -0.72 -6.48
C SER A 98 11.17 -1.19 -7.38
N LYS A 99 12.19 -0.33 -7.52
CA LYS A 99 13.43 -0.60 -8.26
C LYS A 99 13.23 -0.92 -9.74
N MET A 100 12.21 -0.32 -10.38
CA MET A 100 11.94 -0.53 -11.80
C MET A 100 13.09 -0.08 -12.71
N ASP A 101 13.99 0.75 -12.19
CA ASP A 101 15.20 1.18 -12.87
C ASP A 101 16.26 0.07 -13.03
N LEU A 102 16.14 -1.01 -12.24
CA LEU A 102 16.98 -2.21 -12.31
C LEU A 102 16.41 -3.29 -13.24
N VAL A 103 15.16 -3.17 -13.68
CA VAL A 103 14.54 -4.11 -14.60
C VAL A 103 15.17 -3.96 -15.99
N SER A 104 15.86 -5.00 -16.43
CA SER A 104 16.57 -5.00 -17.73
C SER A 104 15.60 -5.07 -18.91
N ASN A 105 14.53 -5.86 -18.79
CA ASN A 105 13.52 -6.03 -19.82
C ASN A 105 12.14 -5.70 -19.25
N LYS A 106 11.62 -4.51 -19.58
CA LYS A 106 10.34 -4.02 -19.02
C LYS A 106 9.15 -4.90 -19.40
N LYS A 107 9.23 -5.63 -20.52
CA LYS A 107 8.18 -6.57 -20.95
C LYS A 107 7.93 -7.69 -19.96
N ASP A 108 8.95 -8.11 -19.21
CA ASP A 108 8.83 -9.20 -18.24
C ASP A 108 7.96 -8.81 -17.05
N VAL A 109 7.72 -7.51 -16.86
CA VAL A 109 6.93 -6.96 -15.76
C VAL A 109 5.63 -6.32 -16.26
N GLU A 110 5.60 -5.80 -17.50
CA GLU A 110 4.42 -5.18 -18.11
C GLU A 110 3.16 -6.06 -18.06
N ASP A 111 3.29 -7.36 -18.32
CA ASP A 111 2.19 -8.33 -18.27
C ASP A 111 1.57 -8.46 -16.86
N TYR A 112 2.30 -8.07 -15.80
CA TYR A 112 1.86 -8.12 -14.41
C TYR A 112 1.41 -6.75 -13.86
N LEU A 113 1.63 -5.67 -14.61
CA LEU A 113 1.10 -4.34 -14.27
C LEU A 113 -0.38 -4.20 -14.60
N ASN A 114 -0.86 -4.96 -15.60
CA ASN A 114 -2.26 -5.07 -15.93
C ASN A 114 -2.63 -6.55 -16.12
N PRO A 115 -2.68 -7.32 -15.02
CA PRO A 115 -2.90 -8.76 -15.09
C PRO A 115 -4.31 -9.09 -15.57
N GLU A 116 -4.42 -9.96 -16.58
CA GLU A 116 -5.69 -10.59 -16.92
C GLU A 116 -5.78 -11.97 -16.27
N ALA A 117 -6.84 -12.23 -15.49
CA ALA A 117 -7.00 -13.48 -14.74
C ALA A 117 -6.89 -14.74 -15.60
N GLN A 118 -7.42 -14.70 -16.82
CA GLN A 118 -7.33 -15.80 -17.79
C GLN A 118 -5.89 -16.05 -18.25
N VAL A 119 -5.11 -14.97 -18.43
CA VAL A 119 -3.69 -15.05 -18.81
C VAL A 119 -2.88 -15.63 -17.65
N LEU A 120 -3.09 -15.13 -16.42
CA LEU A 120 -2.41 -15.66 -15.23
C LEU A 120 -2.72 -17.14 -15.03
N LEU A 121 -3.99 -17.55 -15.11
CA LEU A 121 -4.39 -18.95 -14.96
C LEU A 121 -3.73 -19.85 -16.01
N SER A 122 -3.69 -19.41 -17.27
CA SER A 122 -3.04 -20.13 -18.36
C SER A 122 -1.54 -20.31 -18.10
N GLN A 123 -0.86 -19.25 -17.68
CA GLN A 123 0.57 -19.29 -17.34
C GLN A 123 0.84 -20.20 -16.12
N LEU A 124 0.04 -20.11 -15.06
CA LEU A 124 0.14 -20.96 -13.86
C LEU A 124 -0.03 -22.44 -14.20
N ASN A 125 -1.04 -22.78 -15.01
CA ASN A 125 -1.27 -24.18 -15.44
C ASN A 125 -0.17 -24.72 -16.35
N ARG A 126 0.55 -23.85 -17.07
CA ARG A 126 1.70 -24.25 -17.90
C ARG A 126 2.95 -24.49 -17.07
N GLN A 127 3.14 -23.76 -15.96
CA GLN A 127 4.32 -23.83 -15.11
C GLN A 127 4.19 -24.84 -13.96
N MET A 128 2.97 -25.11 -13.49
CA MET A 128 2.70 -26.01 -12.37
C MET A 128 2.09 -27.35 -12.80
N ALA A 129 2.26 -28.36 -11.95
CA ALA A 129 1.71 -29.68 -12.23
C ALA A 129 0.16 -29.68 -12.27
N PRO A 130 -0.48 -30.52 -13.10
CA PRO A 130 -1.94 -30.55 -13.26
C PRO A 130 -2.75 -30.75 -11.97
N ARG A 131 -2.13 -31.36 -10.95
CA ARG A 131 -2.74 -31.51 -9.61
C ARG A 131 -3.11 -30.18 -8.96
N PHE A 132 -2.44 -29.08 -9.33
CA PHE A 132 -2.65 -27.74 -8.77
C PHE A 132 -3.64 -26.90 -9.57
N HIS A 133 -4.23 -27.37 -10.67
CA HIS A 133 -5.14 -26.56 -11.50
C HIS A 133 -6.33 -25.97 -10.72
N LYS A 134 -6.87 -26.69 -9.73
CA LYS A 134 -7.94 -26.17 -8.87
C LYS A 134 -7.44 -25.01 -7.99
N LEU A 135 -6.22 -25.13 -7.46
CA LEU A 135 -5.57 -24.08 -6.67
C LEU A 135 -5.27 -22.86 -7.55
N ASN A 136 -4.68 -23.08 -8.73
CA ASN A 136 -4.34 -22.01 -9.68
C ASN A 136 -5.58 -21.20 -10.07
N LYS A 137 -6.71 -21.88 -10.29
CA LYS A 137 -7.98 -21.23 -10.58
C LYS A 137 -8.44 -20.34 -9.42
N ALA A 138 -8.44 -20.87 -8.19
CA ALA A 138 -8.82 -20.09 -7.02
C ALA A 138 -7.89 -18.88 -6.77
N LEU A 139 -6.58 -19.02 -7.02
CA LEU A 139 -5.62 -17.93 -6.90
C LEU A 139 -5.83 -16.85 -7.97
N ALA A 140 -6.10 -17.25 -9.21
CA ALA A 140 -6.37 -16.31 -10.30
C ALA A 140 -7.69 -15.55 -10.07
N GLU A 141 -8.75 -16.25 -9.65
CA GLU A 141 -10.03 -15.64 -9.28
C GLU A 141 -9.86 -14.67 -8.09
N LEU A 142 -9.08 -15.04 -7.07
CA LEU A 142 -8.82 -14.16 -5.92
C LEU A 142 -8.12 -12.85 -6.32
N VAL A 143 -7.14 -12.91 -7.23
CA VAL A 143 -6.45 -11.70 -7.70
C VAL A 143 -7.38 -10.80 -8.52
N ASP A 144 -8.27 -11.40 -9.32
CA ASP A 144 -9.25 -10.70 -10.16
C ASP A 144 -10.38 -10.08 -9.35
N ASP A 145 -11.02 -10.87 -8.49
CA ASP A 145 -12.17 -10.49 -7.67
C ASP A 145 -11.85 -9.31 -6.75
N TYR A 146 -10.62 -9.29 -6.25
CA TYR A 146 -10.19 -8.22 -5.38
C TYR A 146 -9.87 -6.96 -6.19
N ASN A 147 -9.41 -7.07 -7.45
CA ASN A 147 -8.87 -5.95 -8.24
C ASN A 147 -7.90 -5.04 -7.43
N MET A 148 -7.44 -5.54 -6.27
CA MET A 148 -7.02 -4.77 -5.09
C MET A 148 -5.51 -4.69 -5.02
N VAL A 149 -4.83 -5.58 -5.75
CA VAL A 149 -3.37 -5.61 -5.83
C VAL A 149 -2.91 -5.18 -7.21
N ASN A 150 -3.31 -3.97 -7.60
CA ASN A 150 -2.61 -3.29 -8.66
C ASN A 150 -1.31 -2.70 -8.11
N PHE A 151 -0.19 -2.97 -8.80
CA PHE A 151 1.11 -2.43 -8.42
C PHE A 151 1.46 -1.24 -9.29
N ILE A 152 1.74 -0.11 -8.66
CA ILE A 152 2.24 1.08 -9.34
C ILE A 152 3.75 0.92 -9.55
N PRO A 153 4.27 0.99 -10.78
CA PRO A 153 5.71 0.91 -11.00
C PRO A 153 6.40 2.20 -10.53
N LEU A 154 7.46 2.05 -9.74
CA LEU A 154 8.31 3.15 -9.28
C LEU A 154 9.71 3.05 -9.90
N ASP A 155 10.00 4.00 -10.80
CA ASP A 155 11.30 4.17 -11.47
C ASP A 155 11.96 5.46 -10.95
N LEU A 156 12.95 5.33 -10.05
CA LEU A 156 13.61 6.47 -9.41
C LEU A 156 14.38 7.37 -10.38
N ARG A 157 14.62 6.92 -11.62
CA ARG A 157 15.25 7.74 -12.67
C ARG A 157 14.25 8.66 -13.37
N LYS A 158 12.95 8.48 -13.11
CA LYS A 158 11.86 9.24 -13.72
C LYS A 158 11.09 9.99 -12.65
N GLU A 159 11.28 11.30 -12.60
CA GLU A 159 10.55 12.20 -11.70
C GLU A 159 9.03 12.02 -11.81
N SER A 160 8.51 11.91 -13.04
CA SER A 160 7.08 11.66 -13.27
C SER A 160 6.55 10.35 -12.68
N SER A 161 7.41 9.34 -12.48
CA SER A 161 7.02 8.10 -11.80
C SER A 161 6.86 8.31 -10.30
N ILE A 162 7.71 9.17 -9.72
CA ILE A 162 7.66 9.53 -8.30
C ILE A 162 6.44 10.42 -8.05
N GLU A 163 6.22 11.43 -8.90
CA GLU A 163 5.04 12.30 -8.84
C GLU A 163 3.75 11.48 -8.93
N TYR A 164 3.67 10.52 -9.84
CA TYR A 164 2.49 9.67 -9.98
C TYR A 164 2.23 8.85 -8.72
N VAL A 165 3.26 8.27 -8.10
CA VAL A 165 3.14 7.56 -6.83
C VAL A 165 2.65 8.49 -5.73
N LEU A 166 3.25 9.68 -5.60
CA LEU A 166 2.86 10.67 -4.60
C LEU A 166 1.39 11.08 -4.77
N SER A 167 0.95 11.38 -6.00
CA SER A 167 -0.46 11.70 -6.25
C SER A 167 -1.42 10.58 -5.86
N ASN A 168 -1.05 9.31 -6.05
CA ASN A 168 -1.88 8.18 -5.60
C ASN A 168 -1.93 8.08 -4.08
N ILE A 169 -0.83 8.37 -3.40
CA ILE A 169 -0.80 8.40 -1.94
C ILE A 169 -1.63 9.57 -1.42
N ASP A 170 -1.44 10.78 -1.95
CA ASP A 170 -2.18 11.99 -1.58
C ASP A 170 -3.70 11.77 -1.72
N ASN A 171 -4.14 11.20 -2.85
CA ASN A 171 -5.54 10.84 -3.05
C ASN A 171 -6.04 9.81 -2.04
N CYS A 172 -5.20 8.86 -1.62
CA CYS A 172 -5.55 7.82 -0.67
C CYS A 172 -5.72 8.34 0.76
N ILE A 173 -4.92 9.34 1.15
CA ILE A 173 -5.01 9.99 2.47
C ILE A 173 -5.82 11.29 2.44
N GLN A 174 -6.41 11.64 1.28
CA GLN A 174 -7.16 12.87 1.04
C GLN A 174 -6.37 14.14 1.42
N TYR A 175 -5.05 14.10 1.21
CA TYR A 175 -4.17 15.21 1.56
C TYR A 175 -4.50 16.44 0.72
N GLY A 176 -4.77 17.56 1.40
CA GLY A 176 -5.10 18.83 0.75
C GLY A 176 -6.57 19.03 0.35
N GLU A 177 -7.48 18.08 0.61
CA GLU A 177 -8.92 18.28 0.35
C GLU A 177 -9.56 19.29 1.32
N ASP A 178 -9.04 19.43 2.55
CA ASP A 178 -9.48 20.46 3.51
C ASP A 178 -9.09 21.90 3.11
N ALA A 179 -8.27 22.07 2.07
CA ALA A 179 -7.96 23.36 1.46
C ALA A 179 -9.04 23.85 0.47
N ASP A 180 -10.03 23.00 0.13
CA ASP A 180 -11.15 23.39 -0.73
C ASP A 180 -12.11 24.33 0.02
N VAL A 181 -11.89 25.62 -0.22
CA VAL A 181 -12.76 26.80 -0.04
C VAL A 181 -13.93 26.60 0.93
N LYS A 182 -13.78 27.12 2.16
CA LYS A 182 -14.92 27.58 2.97
C LYS A 182 -15.67 28.64 2.15
N VAL A 183 -16.69 28.23 1.40
CA VAL A 183 -17.62 29.14 0.73
C VAL A 183 -18.21 29.98 1.85
N ARG A 184 -17.81 31.26 1.91
CA ARG A 184 -18.49 32.23 2.78
C ARG A 184 -19.94 32.22 2.34
N ASP A 185 -20.83 31.74 3.21
CA ASP A 185 -22.26 31.89 3.01
C ASP A 185 -22.53 33.36 2.69
N PHE A 186 -23.03 33.62 1.49
CA PHE A 186 -23.49 34.95 1.11
C PHE A 186 -24.64 35.29 2.04
N ILE A 187 -24.38 36.14 3.04
CA ILE A 187 -25.42 36.82 3.80
C ILE A 187 -26.10 37.76 2.80
N PRO A 188 -27.40 37.60 2.49
CA PRO A 188 -28.10 38.58 1.66
C PRO A 188 -28.11 39.91 2.41
N GLU A 189 -27.65 40.99 1.78
CA GLU A 189 -27.87 42.33 2.31
C GLU A 189 -29.39 42.55 2.39
N GLU A 190 -29.89 42.85 3.60
CA GLU A 190 -31.26 43.31 3.78
C GLU A 190 -31.41 44.64 3.02
N GLU A 191 -32.31 44.69 2.03
CA GLU A 191 -32.68 45.93 1.35
C GLU A 191 -33.51 46.81 2.31
N ASP A 192 -32.97 47.98 2.66
CA ASP A 192 -33.67 49.09 3.33
C ASP A 192 -34.67 49.82 2.40
#